data_AF-A0AAV5B968-F1
#
_entry.id   AF-A0AAV5B968-F1
#
_cell.length_a   1.000
_cell.length_b   1.000
_cell.length_c   1.000
_cell.angle_alpha   90.00
_cell.angle_beta   90.00
_cell.angle_gamma   90.00
#
_symmetry.space_group_name_H-M   'P 1'
#
loop_
_entity.id
_entity.type
_entity.pdbx_description
1 polymer ?
#
loop_
_entity_poly.entity_id
_entity_poly.type
_entity_poly.pdbx_seq_one_letter_code
_entity_poly.pdbx_strand_id
1 'polypeptide(L)'
;MNFPENFYWGGATAANQYEGGWNLGGRGPALTDFTTGGSARTNRYLTYFDENGEPQKTRTSIVSSGIPKNAKLAVFEDEYYPNHTGADFYHRYKEDIALFKEMGMNMFRMSISWSRIYPLGIEEEPNKEGLAFYRNVFEELKKNGIEPLVTISHYDDPAYIATEIGWEDPKTIELYFKFAKTVMDEYHDLVKYWLTFNEINSLLMSSAFVPDYPQEKTRLSYIQLHNKFVASAKAVKYAHETYPQFVMGCMIAGLVNYPFTCDPKDILAAQQKMQNYFWYCGDVQARGKYPSCSKKIWTEYGLDPQFFDKDAQLLKEGKADLFTFSYYNTTCVTTHKDVAKDGAGNLSMGAKNPYIHYSDWGWGVDADGLRYILNEIEDRYSLPIMIVENGLGAYDVLEDGHVHDPYRIEYFKCHIKAMDDALRDGVNLIGYTPWGIVDLVSASTGEMAKRYGVIYVDLDDEGKGTFKRYKKDSFEYYANVIRTNGKEYE
;
A
#
# COMPACT_ATOMS: atom_id res chain seq x y z
N MET A 1 -7.13 29.46 -2.73
CA MET A 1 -7.67 28.35 -3.54
C MET A 1 -6.48 27.76 -4.27
N ASN A 2 -5.90 26.66 -3.76
CA ASN A 2 -4.68 26.11 -4.36
C ASN A 2 -4.88 24.72 -4.96
N PHE A 3 -5.97 24.02 -4.63
CA PHE A 3 -6.33 22.77 -5.32
C PHE A 3 -6.75 23.07 -6.77
N PRO A 4 -6.16 22.39 -7.78
CA PRO A 4 -6.57 22.47 -9.17
C PRO A 4 -8.06 22.15 -9.37
N GLU A 5 -8.71 22.72 -10.38
CA GLU A 5 -10.13 22.44 -10.68
C GLU A 5 -10.40 20.97 -10.99
N ASN A 6 -9.41 20.28 -11.56
CA ASN A 6 -9.44 18.87 -11.94
C ASN A 6 -8.71 17.98 -10.92
N PHE A 7 -8.60 18.40 -9.65
CA PHE A 7 -7.96 17.60 -8.61
C PHE A 7 -8.72 16.29 -8.39
N TYR A 8 -7.97 15.19 -8.26
CA TYR A 8 -8.55 13.88 -8.02
C TYR A 8 -8.80 13.67 -6.52
N TRP A 9 -10.05 13.82 -6.11
CA TRP A 9 -10.51 13.45 -4.77
C TRP A 9 -11.12 12.05 -4.81
N GLY A 10 -10.57 11.16 -4.00
CA GLY A 10 -11.00 9.77 -4.03
C GLY A 10 -10.95 9.07 -2.69
N GLY A 11 -10.63 7.78 -2.76
CA GLY A 11 -10.50 6.85 -1.64
C GLY A 11 -9.80 5.59 -2.14
N ALA A 12 -9.09 4.89 -1.25
CA ALA A 12 -8.21 3.78 -1.61
C ALA A 12 -8.52 2.51 -0.80
N THR A 13 -8.41 1.36 -1.47
CA THR A 13 -8.51 0.02 -0.86
C THR A 13 -7.53 -0.96 -1.52
N ALA A 14 -7.45 -2.18 -0.98
CA ALA A 14 -6.76 -3.31 -1.61
C ALA A 14 -7.67 -4.55 -1.66
N ALA A 15 -7.54 -5.34 -2.73
CA ALA A 15 -8.39 -6.48 -3.02
C ALA A 15 -8.44 -7.49 -1.86
N ASN A 16 -7.25 -7.91 -1.39
CA ASN A 16 -7.07 -8.83 -0.28
C ASN A 16 -7.71 -8.37 1.05
N GLN A 17 -7.89 -7.06 1.25
CA GLN A 17 -8.44 -6.50 2.49
C GLN A 17 -9.94 -6.23 2.41
N TYR A 18 -10.48 -6.06 1.21
CA TYR A 18 -11.80 -5.50 0.98
C TYR A 18 -12.77 -6.44 0.24
N GLU A 19 -12.29 -7.17 -0.78
CA GLU A 19 -13.16 -7.97 -1.67
C GLU A 19 -13.85 -9.12 -0.95
N GLY A 20 -13.10 -9.96 -0.23
CA GLY A 20 -13.59 -11.28 0.15
C GLY A 20 -13.81 -12.19 -1.05
N GLY A 21 -14.70 -13.18 -0.90
CA GLY A 21 -14.97 -14.16 -1.95
C GLY A 21 -13.69 -14.87 -2.39
N TRP A 22 -12.84 -15.20 -1.41
CA TRP A 22 -11.44 -15.60 -1.64
C TRP A 22 -11.29 -16.85 -2.50
N ASN A 23 -12.29 -17.74 -2.50
CA ASN A 23 -12.33 -18.97 -3.27
C ASN A 23 -13.47 -18.99 -4.33
N LEU A 24 -14.08 -17.84 -4.62
CA LEU A 24 -15.16 -17.71 -5.59
C LEU A 24 -14.64 -17.38 -7.00
N GLY A 25 -15.42 -17.76 -8.01
CA GLY A 25 -15.10 -17.45 -9.42
C GLY A 25 -13.77 -18.03 -9.89
N GLY A 26 -13.32 -19.14 -9.30
CA GLY A 26 -12.05 -19.78 -9.66
C GLY A 26 -10.80 -19.07 -9.14
N ARG A 27 -10.92 -18.08 -8.23
CA ARG A 27 -9.76 -17.46 -7.57
C ARG A 27 -8.94 -18.51 -6.81
N GLY A 28 -7.63 -18.52 -7.03
CA GLY A 28 -6.68 -19.30 -6.23
C GLY A 28 -6.34 -18.58 -4.92
N PRO A 29 -5.80 -19.29 -3.93
CA PRO A 29 -5.39 -18.64 -2.68
C PRO A 29 -4.19 -17.72 -2.92
N ALA A 30 -4.23 -16.53 -2.34
CA ALA A 30 -3.07 -15.68 -2.16
C ALA A 30 -2.42 -15.97 -0.80
N LEU A 31 -1.19 -15.48 -0.59
CA LEU A 31 -0.49 -15.68 0.68
C LEU A 31 -1.28 -15.17 1.90
N THR A 32 -2.01 -14.07 1.73
CA THR A 32 -2.83 -13.44 2.77
C THR A 32 -4.02 -14.29 3.21
N ASP A 33 -4.49 -15.21 2.37
CA ASP A 33 -5.58 -16.14 2.71
C ASP A 33 -5.14 -17.21 3.73
N PHE A 34 -3.85 -17.32 4.01
CA PHE A 34 -3.31 -18.20 5.05
C PHE A 34 -2.87 -17.42 6.30
N THR A 35 -3.24 -16.14 6.40
CA THR A 35 -2.82 -15.26 7.49
C THR A 35 -3.97 -15.00 8.47
N THR A 36 -3.80 -15.41 9.72
CA THR A 36 -4.82 -15.25 10.77
C THR A 36 -5.07 -13.78 11.12
N GLY A 37 -6.20 -13.52 11.79
CA GLY A 37 -6.42 -12.30 12.55
C GLY A 37 -5.45 -12.18 13.74
N GLY A 38 -5.16 -10.94 14.12
CA GLY A 38 -4.37 -10.56 15.28
C GLY A 38 -5.03 -9.37 15.99
N SER A 39 -4.25 -8.59 16.76
CA SER A 39 -4.74 -7.38 17.41
C SER A 39 -3.62 -6.36 17.65
N ALA A 40 -3.94 -5.22 18.27
CA ALA A 40 -2.94 -4.32 18.84
C ALA A 40 -1.97 -5.01 19.84
N ARG A 41 -2.30 -6.21 20.34
CA ARG A 41 -1.49 -6.96 21.33
C ARG A 41 -1.06 -8.35 20.88
N THR A 42 -1.65 -8.89 19.81
CA THR A 42 -1.38 -10.24 19.31
C THR A 42 -0.96 -10.18 17.84
N ASN A 43 0.05 -10.97 17.48
CA ASN A 43 0.53 -11.00 16.11
C ASN A 43 -0.44 -11.76 15.20
N ARG A 44 -0.38 -11.45 13.90
CA ARG A 44 -0.89 -12.32 12.85
C ARG A 44 0.06 -13.49 12.63
N TYR A 45 -0.49 -14.63 12.23
CA TYR A 45 0.28 -15.82 11.94
C TYR A 45 -0.02 -16.37 10.56
N LEU A 46 1.01 -16.88 9.90
CA LEU A 46 0.88 -17.69 8.69
C LEU A 46 0.79 -19.16 9.12
N THR A 47 -0.23 -19.87 8.64
CA THR A 47 -0.51 -21.28 9.03
C THR A 47 -0.09 -22.27 7.95
N TYR A 48 0.53 -23.37 8.36
CA TYR A 48 1.06 -24.39 7.45
C TYR A 48 1.20 -25.75 8.15
N PHE A 49 1.19 -26.83 7.38
CA PHE A 49 1.68 -28.14 7.82
C PHE A 49 3.19 -28.21 7.58
N ASP A 50 3.95 -28.68 8.57
CA ASP A 50 5.37 -28.96 8.40
C ASP A 50 5.62 -30.21 7.56
N GLU A 51 6.89 -30.59 7.38
CA GLU A 51 7.29 -31.76 6.57
C GLU A 51 6.76 -33.09 7.12
N ASN A 52 6.37 -33.16 8.40
CA ASN A 52 5.79 -34.34 9.03
C ASN A 52 4.25 -34.31 8.97
N GLY A 53 3.65 -33.25 8.44
CA GLY A 53 2.19 -33.07 8.40
C GLY A 53 1.60 -32.50 9.69
N GLU A 54 2.41 -31.99 10.60
CA GLU A 54 1.93 -31.40 11.86
C GLU A 54 1.55 -29.92 11.67
N PRO A 55 0.44 -29.44 12.26
CA PRO A 55 0.01 -28.06 12.13
C PRO A 55 0.96 -27.11 12.86
N GLN A 56 1.43 -26.09 12.15
CA GLN A 56 2.36 -25.09 12.65
C GLN A 56 1.88 -23.68 12.29
N LYS A 57 2.39 -22.70 13.03
CA LYS A 57 2.21 -21.29 12.72
C LYS A 57 3.47 -20.48 12.94
N THR A 58 3.74 -19.56 12.02
CA THR A 58 4.86 -18.62 12.12
C THR A 58 4.36 -17.19 12.14
N ARG A 59 5.04 -16.32 12.91
CA ARG A 59 4.73 -14.90 12.92
C ARG A 59 4.96 -14.35 11.51
N THR A 60 3.99 -13.61 10.99
CA THR A 60 4.08 -12.94 9.69
C THR A 60 3.83 -11.44 9.85
N SER A 61 4.40 -10.67 8.92
CA SER A 61 4.00 -9.30 8.65
C SER A 61 3.65 -9.16 7.17
N ILE A 62 2.98 -8.07 6.80
CA ILE A 62 2.61 -7.74 5.40
C ILE A 62 3.80 -7.84 4.44
N VAL A 63 5.02 -7.63 4.96
CA VAL A 63 6.26 -7.46 4.19
C VAL A 63 7.25 -8.62 4.33
N SER A 64 6.99 -9.57 5.24
CA SER A 64 7.90 -10.69 5.51
C SER A 64 7.12 -11.90 5.97
N SER A 65 7.04 -12.87 5.07
CA SER A 65 6.52 -14.20 5.38
C SER A 65 7.29 -15.22 4.58
N GLY A 66 7.63 -16.32 5.23
CA GLY A 66 8.12 -17.52 4.59
C GLY A 66 7.80 -18.69 5.52
N ILE A 67 7.42 -19.80 4.94
CA ILE A 67 7.30 -21.06 5.67
C ILE A 67 8.61 -21.85 5.52
N PRO A 68 8.91 -22.78 6.42
CA PRO A 68 10.03 -23.69 6.24
C PRO A 68 9.97 -24.40 4.88
N LYS A 69 11.14 -24.74 4.32
CA LYS A 69 11.20 -25.51 3.09
C LYS A 69 10.39 -26.81 3.24
N ASN A 70 9.63 -27.19 2.21
CA ASN A 70 8.73 -28.35 2.16
C ASN A 70 7.48 -28.27 3.05
N ALA A 71 7.29 -27.20 3.83
CA ALA A 71 6.01 -26.94 4.48
C ALA A 71 4.92 -26.60 3.45
N LYS A 72 3.67 -26.82 3.82
CA LYS A 72 2.52 -26.54 2.96
C LYS A 72 1.55 -25.61 3.66
N LEU A 73 1.25 -24.46 3.05
CA LEU A 73 0.24 -23.54 3.56
C LEU A 73 -1.09 -24.25 3.77
N ALA A 74 -1.76 -23.92 4.87
CA ALA A 74 -3.00 -24.56 5.26
C ALA A 74 -3.91 -23.60 6.02
N VAL A 75 -5.21 -23.76 5.86
CA VAL A 75 -6.24 -23.08 6.64
C VAL A 75 -6.66 -24.06 7.75
N PHE A 76 -6.61 -23.62 9.01
CA PHE A 76 -7.02 -24.43 10.15
C PHE A 76 -8.44 -24.04 10.61
N GLU A 77 -9.26 -25.04 10.93
CA GLU A 77 -10.68 -24.82 11.25
C GLU A 77 -10.91 -24.03 12.54
N ASP A 78 -9.94 -24.04 13.46
CA ASP A 78 -9.97 -23.35 14.75
C ASP A 78 -9.36 -21.94 14.72
N GLU A 79 -8.88 -21.49 13.56
CA GLU A 79 -8.30 -20.16 13.36
C GLU A 79 -9.19 -19.29 12.45
N TYR A 80 -9.19 -17.97 12.68
CA TYR A 80 -9.96 -17.02 11.87
C TYR A 80 -9.07 -16.28 10.86
N TYR A 81 -9.51 -16.26 9.60
CA TYR A 81 -8.81 -15.65 8.46
C TYR A 81 -9.62 -14.49 7.90
N PRO A 82 -9.42 -13.26 8.39
CA PRO A 82 -10.31 -12.13 8.10
C PRO A 82 -10.36 -11.75 6.61
N ASN A 83 -9.27 -12.01 5.87
CA ASN A 83 -9.17 -11.74 4.43
C ASN A 83 -10.11 -12.61 3.57
N HIS A 84 -10.58 -13.77 4.08
CA HIS A 84 -11.49 -14.65 3.35
C HIS A 84 -12.83 -13.97 3.03
N THR A 85 -13.33 -13.18 3.98
CA THR A 85 -14.57 -12.42 3.85
C THR A 85 -14.33 -10.97 3.47
N GLY A 86 -13.19 -10.38 3.88
CA GLY A 86 -12.96 -8.95 3.71
C GLY A 86 -14.13 -8.13 4.27
N ALA A 87 -14.54 -7.09 3.55
CA ALA A 87 -15.81 -6.39 3.81
C ALA A 87 -16.92 -6.85 2.85
N ASP A 88 -16.75 -7.97 2.14
CA ASP A 88 -17.70 -8.50 1.15
C ASP A 88 -17.94 -7.57 -0.07
N PHE A 89 -16.93 -6.80 -0.47
CA PHE A 89 -17.03 -5.94 -1.66
C PHE A 89 -17.25 -6.75 -2.95
N TYR A 90 -16.80 -8.01 -3.02
CA TYR A 90 -17.02 -8.90 -4.16
C TYR A 90 -18.51 -9.00 -4.54
N HIS A 91 -19.41 -9.02 -3.56
CA HIS A 91 -20.86 -9.05 -3.79
C HIS A 91 -21.51 -7.67 -3.72
N ARG A 92 -20.88 -6.70 -3.02
CA ARG A 92 -21.50 -5.42 -2.64
C ARG A 92 -20.96 -4.20 -3.36
N TYR A 93 -20.05 -4.35 -4.33
CA TYR A 93 -19.39 -3.22 -4.98
C TYR A 93 -20.34 -2.15 -5.53
N LYS A 94 -21.54 -2.52 -6.00
CA LYS A 94 -22.54 -1.54 -6.48
C LYS A 94 -23.09 -0.66 -5.36
N GLU A 95 -23.33 -1.23 -4.17
CA GLU A 95 -23.76 -0.49 -2.97
C GLU A 95 -22.67 0.50 -2.55
N ASP A 96 -21.42 0.03 -2.50
CA ASP A 96 -20.29 0.83 -2.06
C ASP A 96 -19.94 1.95 -3.07
N ILE A 97 -19.98 1.66 -4.38
CA ILE A 97 -19.75 2.67 -5.43
C ILE A 97 -20.84 3.74 -5.43
N ALA A 98 -22.09 3.40 -5.12
CA ALA A 98 -23.15 4.39 -4.97
C ALA A 98 -22.85 5.38 -3.83
N LEU A 99 -22.28 4.90 -2.72
CA LEU A 99 -21.83 5.77 -1.62
C LEU A 99 -20.64 6.64 -2.03
N PHE A 100 -19.69 6.13 -2.83
CA PHE A 100 -18.58 6.92 -3.37
C PHE A 100 -19.09 8.05 -4.26
N LYS A 101 -20.08 7.75 -5.10
CA LYS A 101 -20.74 8.75 -5.95
C LYS A 101 -21.46 9.79 -5.11
N GLU A 102 -22.20 9.38 -4.10
CA GLU A 102 -22.91 10.27 -3.20
C GLU A 102 -21.95 11.24 -2.48
N MET A 103 -20.81 10.74 -2.02
CA MET A 103 -19.74 11.54 -1.41
C MET A 103 -19.11 12.55 -2.41
N GLY A 104 -19.24 12.30 -3.71
CA GLY A 104 -18.71 13.16 -4.77
C GLY A 104 -17.31 12.78 -5.26
N MET A 105 -16.78 11.62 -4.86
CA MET A 105 -15.47 11.12 -5.32
C MET A 105 -15.41 11.07 -6.84
N ASN A 106 -14.27 11.47 -7.41
CA ASN A 106 -14.00 11.39 -8.84
C ASN A 106 -12.89 10.38 -9.18
N MET A 107 -12.26 9.77 -8.18
CA MET A 107 -11.29 8.69 -8.34
C MET A 107 -11.51 7.60 -7.29
N PHE A 108 -11.31 6.33 -7.65
CA PHE A 108 -11.26 5.23 -6.70
C PHE A 108 -10.01 4.40 -6.94
N ARG A 109 -9.16 4.30 -5.92
CA ARG A 109 -7.97 3.48 -5.96
C ARG A 109 -8.26 2.08 -5.45
N MET A 110 -7.97 1.08 -6.26
CA MET A 110 -8.10 -0.33 -5.87
C MET A 110 -6.97 -1.17 -6.50
N SER A 111 -6.85 -2.42 -6.08
CA SER A 111 -5.95 -3.38 -6.72
C SER A 111 -6.72 -4.47 -7.45
N ILE A 112 -6.03 -5.15 -8.36
CA ILE A 112 -6.50 -6.39 -8.95
C ILE A 112 -5.82 -7.55 -8.20
N SER A 113 -6.60 -8.53 -7.75
CA SER A 113 -6.07 -9.74 -7.14
C SER A 113 -5.39 -10.61 -8.20
N TRP A 114 -4.07 -10.80 -8.07
CA TRP A 114 -3.31 -11.61 -9.01
C TRP A 114 -3.84 -13.05 -9.03
N SER A 115 -4.10 -13.63 -7.85
CA SER A 115 -4.66 -14.99 -7.75
C SER A 115 -6.09 -15.12 -8.28
N ARG A 116 -6.80 -14.01 -8.51
CA ARG A 116 -8.09 -14.04 -9.21
C ARG A 116 -7.93 -14.16 -10.72
N ILE A 117 -6.86 -13.59 -11.29
CA ILE A 117 -6.58 -13.63 -12.74
C ILE A 117 -5.74 -14.85 -13.11
N TYR A 118 -4.72 -15.19 -12.33
CA TYR A 118 -3.89 -16.39 -12.48
C TYR A 118 -3.81 -17.11 -11.12
N PRO A 119 -4.67 -18.10 -10.85
CA PRO A 119 -4.81 -18.76 -9.55
C PRO A 119 -3.51 -19.25 -8.91
N LEU A 120 -2.60 -19.82 -9.69
CA LEU A 120 -1.26 -20.22 -9.27
C LEU A 120 -0.18 -19.25 -9.79
N GLY A 121 -0.54 -18.33 -10.68
CA GLY A 121 0.37 -17.39 -11.34
C GLY A 121 1.05 -17.95 -12.59
N ILE A 122 1.01 -19.27 -12.80
CA ILE A 122 1.78 -19.98 -13.83
C ILE A 122 0.94 -20.46 -15.02
N GLU A 123 -0.38 -20.37 -14.94
CA GLU A 123 -1.30 -20.82 -15.98
C GLU A 123 -1.06 -20.10 -17.31
N GLU A 124 -1.24 -20.77 -18.43
CA GLU A 124 -1.07 -20.16 -19.76
C GLU A 124 -2.13 -19.08 -20.01
N GLU A 125 -3.40 -19.41 -19.73
CA GLU A 125 -4.55 -18.54 -19.95
C GLU A 125 -5.08 -17.95 -18.64
N PRO A 126 -5.58 -16.70 -18.65
CA PRO A 126 -6.17 -16.08 -17.47
C PRO A 126 -7.55 -16.66 -17.13
N ASN A 127 -7.92 -16.56 -15.87
CA ASN A 127 -9.25 -16.89 -15.39
C ASN A 127 -10.29 -15.85 -15.86
N LYS A 128 -11.20 -16.29 -16.72
CA LYS A 128 -12.23 -15.44 -17.34
C LYS A 128 -13.22 -14.84 -16.33
N GLU A 129 -13.59 -15.58 -15.30
CA GLU A 129 -14.51 -15.08 -14.25
C GLU A 129 -13.85 -13.96 -13.44
N GLY A 130 -12.54 -14.10 -13.18
CA GLY A 130 -11.74 -13.05 -12.56
C GLY A 130 -11.70 -11.78 -13.41
N LEU A 131 -11.50 -11.92 -14.71
CA LEU A 131 -11.51 -10.78 -15.63
C LEU A 131 -12.88 -10.09 -15.69
N ALA A 132 -13.96 -10.89 -15.78
CA ALA A 132 -15.32 -10.39 -15.80
C ALA A 132 -15.68 -9.62 -14.53
N PHE A 133 -15.24 -10.08 -13.35
CA PHE A 133 -15.46 -9.39 -12.09
C PHE A 133 -14.91 -7.95 -12.11
N TYR A 134 -13.63 -7.77 -12.44
CA TYR A 134 -13.04 -6.43 -12.46
C TYR A 134 -13.60 -5.55 -13.57
N ARG A 135 -13.91 -6.11 -14.76
CA ARG A 135 -14.64 -5.37 -15.80
C ARG A 135 -15.95 -4.82 -15.25
N ASN A 136 -16.75 -5.66 -14.57
CA ASN A 136 -18.02 -5.23 -13.99
C ASN A 136 -17.86 -4.12 -12.94
N VAL A 137 -16.80 -4.16 -12.13
CA VAL A 137 -16.48 -3.10 -11.16
C VAL A 137 -16.08 -1.80 -11.88
N PHE A 138 -15.17 -1.87 -12.86
CA PHE A 138 -14.70 -0.69 -13.60
C PHE A 138 -15.81 -0.06 -14.44
N GLU A 139 -16.68 -0.85 -15.05
CA GLU A 139 -17.87 -0.35 -15.74
C GLU A 139 -18.83 0.35 -14.76
N GLU A 140 -18.98 -0.16 -13.54
CA GLU A 140 -19.80 0.49 -12.52
C GLU A 140 -19.20 1.81 -12.03
N LEU A 141 -17.88 1.88 -11.85
CA LEU A 141 -17.17 3.14 -11.57
C LEU A 141 -17.37 4.14 -12.72
N LYS A 142 -17.21 3.71 -13.97
CA LYS A 142 -17.41 4.54 -15.17
C LYS A 142 -18.85 5.08 -15.27
N LYS A 143 -19.86 4.25 -14.99
CA LYS A 143 -21.28 4.70 -14.93
C LYS A 143 -21.50 5.81 -13.90
N ASN A 144 -20.74 5.78 -12.81
CA ASN A 144 -20.80 6.79 -11.75
C ASN A 144 -19.85 7.98 -11.99
N GLY A 145 -19.06 7.96 -13.06
CA GLY A 145 -18.09 9.02 -13.37
C GLY A 145 -16.92 9.05 -12.39
N ILE A 146 -16.50 7.88 -11.91
CA ILE A 146 -15.36 7.71 -11.00
C ILE A 146 -14.23 7.06 -11.79
N GLU A 147 -13.07 7.71 -11.83
CA GLU A 147 -11.88 7.21 -12.51
C GLU A 147 -11.18 6.13 -11.66
N PRO A 148 -10.89 4.93 -12.19
CA PRO A 148 -10.12 3.94 -11.46
C PRO A 148 -8.61 4.28 -11.46
N LEU A 149 -7.98 4.21 -10.29
CA LEU A 149 -6.53 4.14 -10.12
C LEU A 149 -6.16 2.72 -9.68
N VAL A 150 -5.54 1.95 -10.57
CA VAL A 150 -5.38 0.50 -10.34
C VAL A 150 -3.95 0.15 -9.94
N THR A 151 -3.77 -0.48 -8.78
CA THR A 151 -2.49 -1.10 -8.38
C THR A 151 -2.45 -2.56 -8.85
N ILE A 152 -1.45 -2.91 -9.67
CA ILE A 152 -1.35 -4.25 -10.28
C ILE A 152 -1.01 -5.29 -9.21
N SER A 153 0.05 -5.09 -8.41
CA SER A 153 0.40 -5.97 -7.28
C SER A 153 0.30 -5.21 -5.95
N HIS A 154 -0.56 -5.69 -5.05
CA HIS A 154 -0.81 -5.08 -3.74
C HIS A 154 -0.89 -6.17 -2.65
N TYR A 155 0.28 -6.68 -2.22
CA TYR A 155 0.38 -7.66 -1.13
C TYR A 155 -0.51 -8.91 -1.31
N ASP A 156 -0.74 -9.32 -2.56
CA ASP A 156 -1.70 -10.36 -2.94
C ASP A 156 -1.11 -11.31 -4.00
N ASP A 157 0.17 -11.67 -3.83
CA ASP A 157 0.82 -12.64 -4.70
C ASP A 157 0.13 -14.01 -4.53
N PRO A 158 -0.08 -14.78 -5.63
CA PRO A 158 -0.62 -16.13 -5.55
C PRO A 158 0.26 -16.97 -4.61
N ALA A 159 -0.36 -17.76 -3.74
CA ALA A 159 0.34 -18.51 -2.71
C ALA A 159 1.44 -19.41 -3.30
N TYR A 160 1.18 -20.01 -4.47
CA TYR A 160 2.14 -20.81 -5.20
C TYR A 160 3.38 -20.02 -5.63
N ILE A 161 3.21 -18.80 -6.16
CA ILE A 161 4.35 -17.93 -6.50
C ILE A 161 5.15 -17.60 -5.25
N ALA A 162 4.45 -17.24 -4.16
CA ALA A 162 5.08 -16.83 -2.91
C ALA A 162 5.87 -17.95 -2.22
N THR A 163 5.47 -19.22 -2.36
CA THR A 163 6.14 -20.35 -1.68
C THR A 163 7.08 -21.16 -2.57
N GLU A 164 6.75 -21.36 -3.84
CA GLU A 164 7.49 -22.28 -4.71
C GLU A 164 8.49 -21.60 -5.65
N ILE A 165 8.34 -20.29 -5.90
CA ILE A 165 9.17 -19.55 -6.86
C ILE A 165 9.90 -18.37 -6.20
N GLY A 166 9.16 -17.48 -5.55
CA GLY A 166 9.70 -16.30 -4.88
C GLY A 166 10.10 -15.18 -5.84
N TRP A 167 10.33 -13.98 -5.28
CA TRP A 167 10.77 -12.81 -6.06
C TRP A 167 12.28 -12.81 -6.33
N GLU A 168 13.04 -13.71 -5.70
CA GLU A 168 14.45 -13.94 -5.99
C GLU A 168 14.67 -14.67 -7.31
N ASP A 169 13.71 -15.49 -7.77
CA ASP A 169 13.77 -16.15 -9.08
C ASP A 169 13.36 -15.14 -10.18
N PRO A 170 14.24 -14.86 -11.15
CA PRO A 170 13.93 -13.94 -12.25
C PRO A 170 12.74 -14.39 -13.11
N LYS A 171 12.30 -15.66 -13.05
CA LYS A 171 11.06 -16.10 -13.72
C LYS A 171 9.82 -15.33 -13.25
N THR A 172 9.80 -14.90 -11.99
CA THR A 172 8.67 -14.13 -11.44
C THR A 172 8.47 -12.80 -12.16
N ILE A 173 9.53 -12.24 -12.76
CA ILE A 173 9.45 -11.05 -13.62
C ILE A 173 8.51 -11.31 -14.81
N GLU A 174 8.65 -12.46 -15.47
CA GLU A 174 7.83 -12.82 -16.63
C GLU A 174 6.41 -13.20 -16.24
N LEU A 175 6.22 -13.87 -15.09
CA LEU A 175 4.89 -14.20 -14.57
C LEU A 175 4.10 -12.94 -14.20
N TYR A 176 4.75 -12.00 -13.50
CA TYR A 176 4.17 -10.69 -13.22
C TYR A 176 3.90 -9.91 -14.51
N PHE A 177 4.85 -9.89 -15.45
CA PHE A 177 4.67 -9.17 -16.71
C PHE A 177 3.49 -9.71 -17.52
N LYS A 178 3.31 -11.04 -17.57
CA LYS A 178 2.14 -11.68 -18.17
C LYS A 178 0.85 -11.20 -17.50
N PHE A 179 0.80 -11.20 -16.17
CA PHE A 179 -0.35 -10.70 -15.42
C PHE A 179 -0.63 -9.21 -15.71
N ALA A 180 0.39 -8.36 -15.60
CA ALA A 180 0.31 -6.93 -15.86
C ALA A 180 -0.18 -6.64 -17.29
N LYS A 181 0.39 -7.33 -18.28
CA LYS A 181 -0.01 -7.23 -19.69
C LYS A 181 -1.47 -7.62 -19.88
N THR A 182 -1.89 -8.77 -19.34
CA THR A 182 -3.27 -9.25 -19.45
C THR A 182 -4.27 -8.23 -18.92
N VAL A 183 -4.05 -7.67 -17.73
CA VAL A 183 -5.00 -6.72 -17.14
C VAL A 183 -4.97 -5.36 -17.84
N MET A 184 -3.80 -4.90 -18.28
CA MET A 184 -3.69 -3.68 -19.06
C MET A 184 -4.40 -3.80 -20.41
N ASP A 185 -4.20 -4.92 -21.12
CA ASP A 185 -4.87 -5.19 -22.40
C ASP A 185 -6.38 -5.33 -22.23
N GLU A 186 -6.84 -6.05 -21.20
CA GLU A 186 -8.26 -6.27 -20.95
C GLU A 186 -8.97 -4.95 -20.60
N TYR A 187 -8.38 -4.09 -19.77
CA TYR A 187 -9.07 -2.92 -19.22
C TYR A 187 -8.63 -1.57 -19.82
N HIS A 188 -7.95 -1.58 -20.96
CA HIS A 188 -7.39 -0.36 -21.58
C HIS A 188 -8.42 0.73 -21.93
N ASP A 189 -9.69 0.36 -22.08
CA ASP A 189 -10.81 1.24 -22.39
C ASP A 189 -11.57 1.75 -21.14
N LEU A 190 -11.17 1.27 -19.96
CA LEU A 190 -11.79 1.54 -18.67
C LEU A 190 -10.84 2.13 -17.63
N VAL A 191 -9.54 1.85 -17.74
CA VAL A 191 -8.53 2.27 -16.75
C VAL A 191 -7.41 3.04 -17.42
N LYS A 192 -7.18 4.28 -16.96
CA LYS A 192 -6.08 5.12 -17.42
C LYS A 192 -4.87 5.12 -16.48
N TYR A 193 -5.10 5.08 -15.17
CA TYR A 193 -4.06 5.25 -14.15
C TYR A 193 -3.67 3.91 -13.52
N TRP A 194 -2.38 3.59 -13.56
CA TRP A 194 -1.85 2.31 -13.10
C TRP A 194 -0.66 2.50 -12.17
N LEU A 195 -0.59 1.71 -11.11
CA LEU A 195 0.58 1.58 -10.23
C LEU A 195 1.08 0.13 -10.33
N THR A 196 2.40 -0.07 -10.43
CA THR A 196 2.95 -1.43 -10.60
C THR A 196 2.93 -2.23 -9.30
N PHE A 197 3.72 -1.82 -8.31
CA PHE A 197 3.83 -2.47 -7.01
C PHE A 197 3.46 -1.51 -5.89
N ASN A 198 2.54 -1.92 -5.02
CA ASN A 198 2.25 -1.19 -3.80
C ASN A 198 3.49 -1.14 -2.89
N GLU A 199 3.78 0.04 -2.34
CA GLU A 199 4.77 0.29 -1.30
C GLU A 199 6.04 -0.53 -1.50
N ILE A 200 6.65 -0.44 -2.67
CA ILE A 200 7.68 -1.40 -3.12
C ILE A 200 8.90 -1.46 -2.18
N ASN A 201 9.17 -0.37 -1.45
CA ASN A 201 10.21 -0.25 -0.43
C ASN A 201 9.90 -1.01 0.87
N SER A 202 8.71 -1.59 1.01
CA SER A 202 8.29 -2.33 2.20
C SER A 202 9.12 -3.60 2.44
N LEU A 203 9.72 -4.18 1.38
CA LEU A 203 10.71 -5.26 1.45
C LEU A 203 11.95 -4.91 2.29
N LEU A 204 12.26 -3.62 2.43
CA LEU A 204 13.39 -3.11 3.19
C LEU A 204 12.98 -2.68 4.61
N MET A 205 11.68 -2.60 4.92
CA MET A 205 11.21 -2.16 6.24
C MET A 205 11.65 -3.12 7.36
N SER A 206 11.61 -4.43 7.12
CA SER A 206 12.01 -5.40 8.15
C SER A 206 13.48 -5.20 8.58
N SER A 207 14.39 -4.94 7.63
CA SER A 207 15.78 -4.62 7.95
C SER A 207 15.96 -3.24 8.61
N ALA A 208 15.02 -2.33 8.41
CA ALA A 208 15.04 -1.00 9.01
C ALA A 208 14.60 -0.99 10.48
N PHE A 209 13.68 -1.89 10.85
CA PHE A 209 12.93 -1.79 12.10
C PHE A 209 13.13 -2.96 13.06
N VAL A 210 13.55 -4.13 12.57
CA VAL A 210 13.82 -5.29 13.43
C VAL A 210 15.29 -5.24 13.88
N PRO A 211 15.58 -5.13 15.19
CA PRO A 211 16.93 -5.24 15.69
C PRO A 211 17.56 -6.57 15.30
N ASP A 212 18.85 -6.55 14.93
CA ASP A 212 19.63 -7.73 14.54
C ASP A 212 19.01 -8.53 13.38
N TYR A 213 18.29 -7.86 12.48
CA TYR A 213 17.73 -8.50 11.28
C TYR A 213 18.86 -9.14 10.45
N PRO A 214 18.76 -10.41 10.03
CA PRO A 214 19.85 -11.10 9.36
C PRO A 214 20.31 -10.40 8.08
N GLN A 215 21.61 -10.12 7.97
CA GLN A 215 22.18 -9.44 6.79
C GLN A 215 21.87 -10.18 5.48
N GLU A 216 21.87 -11.52 5.50
CA GLU A 216 21.52 -12.31 4.32
C GLU A 216 20.07 -12.08 3.89
N LYS A 217 19.14 -11.90 4.83
CA LYS A 217 17.75 -11.56 4.47
C LYS A 217 17.66 -10.18 3.83
N THR A 218 18.41 -9.19 4.34
CA THR A 218 18.49 -7.86 3.72
C THR A 218 19.09 -7.92 2.32
N ARG A 219 20.15 -8.73 2.13
CA ARG A 219 20.77 -8.98 0.83
C ARG A 219 19.75 -9.56 -0.16
N LEU A 220 18.96 -10.55 0.25
CA LEU A 220 17.88 -11.12 -0.55
C LEU A 220 16.78 -10.09 -0.85
N SER A 221 16.40 -9.22 0.10
CA SER A 221 15.45 -8.13 -0.15
C SER A 221 15.89 -7.22 -1.30
N TYR A 222 17.18 -6.89 -1.42
CA TYR A 222 17.68 -6.07 -2.54
C TYR A 222 17.63 -6.81 -3.89
N ILE A 223 17.85 -8.13 -3.91
CA ILE A 223 17.70 -8.97 -5.12
C ILE A 223 16.24 -9.01 -5.56
N GLN A 224 15.32 -9.29 -4.62
CA GLN A 224 13.88 -9.28 -4.87
C GLN A 224 13.40 -7.91 -5.36
N LEU A 225 13.88 -6.84 -4.71
CA LEU A 225 13.54 -5.47 -5.08
C LEU A 225 14.04 -5.10 -6.48
N HIS A 226 15.24 -5.53 -6.87
CA HIS A 226 15.73 -5.37 -8.24
C HIS A 226 14.82 -6.08 -9.25
N ASN A 227 14.46 -7.35 -9.01
CA ASN A 227 13.56 -8.08 -9.88
C ASN A 227 12.19 -7.38 -10.00
N LYS A 228 11.65 -6.82 -8.91
CA LYS A 228 10.42 -5.99 -8.95
C LYS A 228 10.62 -4.69 -9.74
N PHE A 229 11.77 -4.02 -9.65
CA PHE A 229 12.05 -2.85 -10.49
C PHE A 229 12.10 -3.20 -11.98
N VAL A 230 12.75 -4.31 -12.34
CA VAL A 230 12.81 -4.81 -13.72
C VAL A 230 11.42 -5.15 -14.23
N ALA A 231 10.61 -5.85 -13.43
CA ALA A 231 9.22 -6.18 -13.76
C ALA A 231 8.34 -4.92 -13.92
N SER A 232 8.51 -3.94 -13.04
CA SER A 232 7.85 -2.63 -13.12
C SER A 232 8.23 -1.92 -14.42
N ALA A 233 9.53 -1.78 -14.70
CA ALA A 233 10.02 -1.09 -15.89
C ALA A 233 9.56 -1.78 -17.19
N LYS A 234 9.49 -3.11 -17.20
CA LYS A 234 8.95 -3.88 -18.32
C LYS A 234 7.47 -3.59 -18.57
N ALA A 235 6.65 -3.53 -17.51
CA ALA A 235 5.24 -3.19 -17.62
C ALA A 235 5.03 -1.74 -18.09
N VAL A 236 5.81 -0.79 -17.56
CA VAL A 236 5.77 0.62 -17.96
C VAL A 236 6.13 0.80 -19.43
N LYS A 237 7.23 0.18 -19.87
CA LYS A 237 7.64 0.22 -21.28
C LYS A 237 6.56 -0.31 -22.21
N TYR A 238 5.97 -1.45 -21.87
CA TYR A 238 4.88 -2.03 -22.65
C TYR A 238 3.65 -1.09 -22.72
N ALA A 239 3.27 -0.50 -21.58
CA ALA A 239 2.18 0.47 -21.50
C ALA A 239 2.43 1.66 -22.43
N HIS A 240 3.61 2.28 -22.37
CA HIS A 240 3.95 3.43 -23.20
C HIS A 240 4.00 3.10 -24.69
N GLU A 241 4.45 1.89 -25.07
CA GLU A 241 4.53 1.45 -26.46
C GLU A 241 3.14 1.09 -27.04
N THR A 242 2.23 0.55 -26.22
CA THR A 242 0.95 -0.03 -26.68
C THR A 242 -0.25 0.89 -26.42
N TYR A 243 -0.26 1.56 -25.27
CA TYR A 243 -1.36 2.38 -24.76
C TYR A 243 -0.82 3.72 -24.25
N PRO A 244 -0.44 4.65 -25.15
CA PRO A 244 0.20 5.92 -24.79
C PRO A 244 -0.68 6.84 -23.94
N GLN A 245 -1.98 6.53 -23.79
CA GLN A 245 -2.88 7.24 -22.89
C GLN A 245 -2.72 6.87 -21.41
N PHE A 246 -2.10 5.72 -21.12
CA PHE A 246 -1.88 5.28 -19.73
C PHE A 246 -0.93 6.21 -18.99
N VAL A 247 -1.17 6.34 -17.69
CA VAL A 247 -0.29 7.03 -16.75
C VAL A 247 0.21 6.00 -15.77
N MET A 248 1.51 5.72 -15.82
CA MET A 248 2.14 4.69 -15.00
C MET A 248 2.85 5.32 -13.79
N GLY A 249 2.38 5.03 -12.58
CA GLY A 249 2.96 5.54 -11.35
C GLY A 249 3.85 4.54 -10.61
N CYS A 250 4.82 5.06 -9.86
CA CYS A 250 5.42 4.33 -8.75
C CYS A 250 4.50 4.35 -7.52
N MET A 251 4.75 3.51 -6.52
CA MET A 251 4.09 3.60 -5.20
C MET A 251 5.10 3.29 -4.10
N ILE A 252 5.41 4.29 -3.28
CA ILE A 252 6.43 4.22 -2.21
C ILE A 252 5.77 4.41 -0.84
N ALA A 253 6.13 3.61 0.16
CA ALA A 253 5.72 3.83 1.54
C ALA A 253 6.39 5.08 2.12
N GLY A 254 5.63 6.12 2.49
CA GLY A 254 6.12 7.41 3.00
C GLY A 254 6.54 7.39 4.46
N LEU A 255 7.54 6.57 4.77
CA LEU A 255 8.20 6.52 6.07
C LEU A 255 9.19 7.67 6.20
N VAL A 256 8.69 8.86 6.48
CA VAL A 256 9.50 10.08 6.57
C VAL A 256 10.30 10.08 7.88
N ASN A 257 11.60 10.37 7.77
CA ASN A 257 12.52 10.32 8.90
C ASN A 257 13.12 11.71 9.16
N TYR A 258 12.93 12.21 10.38
CA TYR A 258 13.62 13.40 10.88
C TYR A 258 14.88 13.04 11.65
N PRO A 259 15.88 13.92 11.70
CA PRO A 259 16.90 13.86 12.74
C PRO A 259 16.26 14.20 14.10
N PHE A 260 16.57 13.44 15.15
CA PHE A 260 16.05 13.70 16.50
C PHE A 260 16.63 14.97 17.12
N THR A 261 17.90 15.27 16.81
CA THR A 261 18.62 16.46 17.27
C THR A 261 19.37 17.13 16.12
N CYS A 262 19.91 18.32 16.34
CA CYS A 262 20.83 18.97 15.40
C CYS A 262 22.27 18.44 15.49
N ASP A 263 22.54 17.36 16.23
CA ASP A 263 23.82 16.66 16.19
C ASP A 263 24.11 16.25 14.74
N PRO A 264 25.25 16.65 14.15
CA PRO A 264 25.61 16.24 12.79
C PRO A 264 25.52 14.73 12.55
N LYS A 265 25.70 13.89 13.58
CA LYS A 265 25.53 12.44 13.47
C LYS A 265 24.07 12.03 13.27
N ASP A 266 23.13 12.68 13.94
CA ASP A 266 21.69 12.45 13.76
C ASP A 266 21.25 12.95 12.38
N ILE A 267 21.78 14.08 11.92
CA ILE A 267 21.55 14.62 10.57
C ILE A 267 21.99 13.61 9.49
N LEU A 268 23.22 13.12 9.58
CA LEU A 268 23.75 12.14 8.62
C LEU A 268 23.00 10.80 8.69
N ALA A 269 22.61 10.35 9.89
CA ALA A 269 21.86 9.11 10.07
C ALA A 269 20.45 9.22 9.46
N ALA A 270 19.74 10.32 9.67
CA ALA A 270 18.42 10.55 9.07
C ALA A 270 18.51 10.62 7.54
N GLN A 271 19.49 11.34 7.00
CA GLN A 271 19.74 11.41 5.55
C GLN A 271 20.02 10.01 4.98
N GLN A 272 20.91 9.24 5.61
CA GLN A 272 21.25 7.91 5.13
C GLN A 272 20.04 6.96 5.18
N LYS A 273 19.21 7.05 6.23
CA LYS A 273 17.97 6.26 6.33
C LYS A 273 17.03 6.58 5.16
N MET A 274 16.76 7.86 4.89
CA MET A 274 15.95 8.24 3.72
C MET A 274 16.56 7.76 2.40
N GLN A 275 17.88 7.86 2.24
CA GLN A 275 18.61 7.39 1.05
C GLN A 275 18.50 5.88 0.81
N ASN A 276 18.54 5.08 1.88
CA ASN A 276 18.54 3.63 1.78
C ASN A 276 17.14 3.04 1.56
N TYR A 277 16.09 3.74 1.96
CA TYR A 277 14.72 3.21 1.94
C TYR A 277 13.83 3.93 0.94
N PHE A 278 13.52 5.21 1.19
CA PHE A 278 12.57 5.98 0.40
C PHE A 278 13.16 6.37 -0.95
N TRP A 279 14.33 7.03 -0.94
CA TRP A 279 14.97 7.53 -2.16
C TRP A 279 15.59 6.43 -3.02
N TYR A 280 15.98 5.29 -2.43
CA TYR A 280 16.49 4.16 -3.21
C TYR A 280 15.46 3.69 -4.24
N CYS A 281 14.23 3.45 -3.78
CA CYS A 281 13.15 2.97 -4.63
C CYS A 281 12.59 4.08 -5.51
N GLY A 282 12.39 5.28 -4.96
CA GLY A 282 11.94 6.44 -5.70
C GLY A 282 12.87 6.81 -6.85
N ASP A 283 14.19 6.83 -6.63
CA ASP A 283 15.16 7.17 -7.67
C ASP A 283 15.19 6.12 -8.80
N VAL A 284 15.09 4.82 -8.48
CA VAL A 284 15.04 3.79 -9.52
C VAL A 284 13.80 3.93 -10.38
N GLN A 285 12.60 4.10 -9.79
CA GLN A 285 11.36 4.16 -10.55
C GLN A 285 11.13 5.50 -11.26
N ALA A 286 11.48 6.64 -10.64
CA ALA A 286 11.25 7.96 -11.22
C ALA A 286 12.39 8.44 -12.12
N ARG A 287 13.65 8.10 -11.79
CA ARG A 287 14.83 8.53 -12.58
C ARG A 287 15.36 7.44 -13.50
N GLY A 288 14.91 6.20 -13.35
CA GLY A 288 15.32 5.06 -14.17
C GLY A 288 16.76 4.62 -13.92
N LYS A 289 17.32 4.94 -12.75
CA LYS A 289 18.70 4.58 -12.38
C LYS A 289 18.86 4.48 -10.87
N TYR A 290 19.78 3.62 -10.45
CA TYR A 290 20.19 3.52 -9.05
C TYR A 290 20.82 4.83 -8.53
N PRO A 291 20.48 5.29 -7.31
CA PRO A 291 21.13 6.45 -6.70
C PRO A 291 22.59 6.20 -6.35
N SER A 292 23.32 7.28 -6.03
CA SER A 292 24.74 7.20 -5.66
C SER A 292 24.98 6.39 -4.38
N CYS A 293 24.03 6.40 -3.43
CA CYS A 293 24.10 5.62 -2.18
C CYS A 293 24.13 4.10 -2.44
N SER A 294 23.65 3.63 -3.59
CA SER A 294 23.61 2.21 -3.95
C SER A 294 24.98 1.54 -3.91
N LYS A 295 26.07 2.26 -4.24
CA LYS A 295 27.43 1.70 -4.18
C LYS A 295 27.81 1.25 -2.76
N LYS A 296 27.46 2.07 -1.76
CA LYS A 296 27.69 1.75 -0.34
C LYS A 296 26.84 0.57 0.08
N ILE A 297 25.55 0.58 -0.29
CA ILE A 297 24.60 -0.51 -0.02
C ILE A 297 25.13 -1.83 -0.60
N TRP A 298 25.51 -1.85 -1.87
CA TRP A 298 25.98 -3.06 -2.54
C TRP A 298 27.26 -3.61 -1.91
N THR A 299 28.18 -2.74 -1.50
CA THR A 299 29.39 -3.16 -0.78
C THR A 299 29.06 -3.72 0.60
N GLU A 300 28.17 -3.07 1.35
CA GLU A 300 27.76 -3.47 2.71
C GLU A 300 27.10 -4.85 2.75
N TYR A 301 26.27 -5.17 1.75
CA TYR A 301 25.53 -6.43 1.67
C TYR A 301 26.14 -7.46 0.70
N GLY A 302 27.36 -7.24 0.19
CA GLY A 302 28.03 -8.17 -0.72
C GLY A 302 27.24 -8.45 -2.01
N LEU A 303 26.61 -7.41 -2.58
CA LEU A 303 25.85 -7.47 -3.82
C LEU A 303 26.77 -7.10 -5.00
N ASP A 304 26.74 -7.90 -6.07
CA ASP A 304 27.52 -7.65 -7.29
C ASP A 304 26.87 -6.54 -8.13
N PRO A 305 27.55 -5.40 -8.38
CA PRO A 305 27.03 -4.34 -9.25
C PRO A 305 26.62 -4.83 -10.65
N GLN A 306 27.31 -5.83 -11.21
CA GLN A 306 27.00 -6.37 -12.54
C GLN A 306 25.60 -6.99 -12.62
N PHE A 307 25.10 -7.52 -11.49
CA PHE A 307 23.75 -8.06 -11.40
C PHE A 307 22.70 -6.97 -11.66
N PHE A 308 22.92 -5.74 -11.19
CA PHE A 308 22.00 -4.62 -11.36
C PHE A 308 22.20 -3.88 -12.67
N ASP A 309 23.46 -3.71 -13.08
CA ASP A 309 23.82 -2.92 -14.27
C ASP A 309 23.31 -3.55 -15.58
N LYS A 310 23.11 -4.88 -15.61
CA LYS A 310 22.61 -5.60 -16.80
C LYS A 310 21.24 -5.09 -17.28
N ASP A 311 20.41 -4.56 -16.36
CA ASP A 311 19.04 -4.10 -16.65
C ASP A 311 18.91 -2.57 -16.69
N ALA A 312 20.03 -1.83 -16.60
CA ALA A 312 20.04 -0.37 -16.51
C ALA A 312 19.30 0.32 -17.67
N GLN A 313 19.38 -0.23 -18.88
CA GLN A 313 18.67 0.34 -20.03
C GLN A 313 17.15 0.19 -19.90
N LEU A 314 16.67 -0.97 -19.45
CA LEU A 314 15.25 -1.20 -19.25
C LEU A 314 14.69 -0.31 -18.14
N LEU A 315 15.41 -0.16 -17.02
CA LEU A 315 15.01 0.75 -15.94
C LEU A 315 14.87 2.21 -16.43
N LYS A 316 15.75 2.64 -17.35
CA LYS A 316 15.70 3.98 -17.95
C LYS A 316 14.52 4.17 -18.90
N GLU A 317 14.13 3.12 -19.61
CA GLU A 317 12.99 3.11 -20.54
C GLU A 317 11.65 3.03 -19.80
N GLY A 318 11.60 2.33 -18.66
CA GLY A 318 10.38 2.11 -17.89
C GLY A 318 10.21 3.02 -16.67
N LYS A 319 10.38 4.33 -16.83
CA LYS A 319 10.21 5.32 -15.74
C LYS A 319 8.75 5.63 -15.48
N ALA A 320 8.41 5.87 -14.22
CA ALA A 320 7.09 6.35 -13.82
C ALA A 320 6.81 7.77 -14.39
N ASP A 321 5.55 7.99 -14.76
CA ASP A 321 4.97 9.27 -15.17
C ASP A 321 4.44 10.06 -13.97
N LEU A 322 4.16 9.36 -12.86
CA LEU A 322 3.51 9.86 -11.67
C LEU A 322 4.25 9.36 -10.42
N PHE A 323 4.53 10.26 -9.48
CA PHE A 323 5.06 9.86 -8.18
C PHE A 323 3.92 9.66 -7.18
N THR A 324 3.70 8.44 -6.71
CA THR A 324 2.70 8.18 -5.67
C THR A 324 3.30 7.59 -4.42
N PHE A 325 2.70 7.91 -3.28
CA PHE A 325 3.16 7.42 -1.99
C PHE A 325 2.02 7.34 -0.98
N SER A 326 2.21 6.48 0.02
CA SER A 326 1.41 6.49 1.25
C SER A 326 2.01 7.50 2.23
N TYR A 327 1.19 8.14 3.06
CA TYR A 327 1.66 8.96 4.17
C TYR A 327 0.79 8.75 5.39
N TYR A 328 1.40 8.38 6.50
CA TYR A 328 0.67 8.15 7.75
C TYR A 328 1.31 8.81 8.96
N ASN A 329 2.64 8.83 9.01
CA ASN A 329 3.40 9.35 10.13
C ASN A 329 4.84 9.71 9.77
N THR A 330 5.52 10.37 10.70
CA THR A 330 6.97 10.55 10.71
C THR A 330 7.62 9.80 11.87
N THR A 331 8.93 9.61 11.78
CA THR A 331 9.75 8.98 12.82
C THR A 331 11.04 9.79 13.02
N CYS A 332 11.66 9.70 14.19
CA CYS A 332 12.94 10.36 14.45
C CYS A 332 14.11 9.36 14.47
N VAL A 333 15.25 9.77 13.92
CA VAL A 333 16.50 9.00 13.90
C VAL A 333 17.50 9.65 14.83
N THR A 334 18.13 8.85 15.69
CA THR A 334 19.18 9.33 16.59
C THR A 334 20.30 8.31 16.76
N THR A 335 21.49 8.83 17.02
CA THR A 335 22.69 8.08 17.42
C THR A 335 22.89 8.09 18.94
N HIS A 336 22.05 8.83 19.68
CA HIS A 336 22.11 8.95 21.12
C HIS A 336 21.49 7.70 21.78
N LYS A 337 22.01 7.31 22.94
CA LYS A 337 21.49 6.18 23.73
C LYS A 337 20.38 6.65 24.67
N ASP A 338 19.56 5.71 25.13
CA ASP A 338 18.53 5.94 26.17
C ASP A 338 17.43 6.95 25.78
N VAL A 339 17.17 7.11 24.49
CA VAL A 339 16.06 7.90 23.97
C VAL A 339 14.78 7.06 23.96
N ALA A 340 13.67 7.65 24.40
CA ALA A 340 12.36 7.01 24.32
C ALA A 340 12.05 6.63 22.87
N LYS A 341 11.61 5.40 22.63
CA LYS A 341 11.23 4.94 21.29
C LYS A 341 9.79 5.34 20.96
N ASP A 342 9.52 5.59 19.68
CA ASP A 342 8.14 5.70 19.20
C ASP A 342 7.44 4.32 19.21
N GLY A 343 6.11 4.33 19.15
CA GLY A 343 5.31 3.10 19.09
C GLY A 343 5.23 2.33 20.42
N ALA A 344 4.11 2.47 21.13
CA ALA A 344 3.72 1.54 22.20
C ALA A 344 2.97 0.29 21.66
N GLY A 345 2.88 0.13 20.34
CA GLY A 345 2.14 -0.92 19.62
C GLY A 345 2.97 -1.60 18.51
N ASN A 346 2.30 -2.09 17.46
CA ASN A 346 2.82 -3.10 16.52
C ASN A 346 4.03 -2.73 15.65
N LEU A 347 4.46 -1.46 15.59
CA LEU A 347 5.68 -1.00 14.91
C LEU A 347 6.33 0.13 15.71
N SER A 348 7.53 -0.11 16.25
CA SER A 348 8.45 0.94 16.73
C SER A 348 9.48 1.18 15.63
N MET A 349 9.63 2.42 15.18
CA MET A 349 10.35 2.78 13.96
C MET A 349 11.48 3.79 14.18
N GLY A 350 11.63 4.32 15.40
CA GLY A 350 12.65 5.28 15.75
C GLY A 350 12.53 5.83 17.18
N ALA A 351 13.12 7.01 17.38
CA ALA A 351 12.93 7.80 18.59
C ALA A 351 11.54 8.45 18.59
N LYS A 352 10.93 8.55 19.77
CA LYS A 352 9.67 9.25 19.99
C LYS A 352 9.87 10.73 19.75
N ASN A 353 9.10 11.29 18.84
CA ASN A 353 9.07 12.73 18.61
C ASN A 353 8.26 13.38 19.75
N PRO A 354 8.87 14.24 20.59
CA PRO A 354 8.19 14.83 21.74
C PRO A 354 7.19 15.94 21.36
N TYR A 355 7.13 16.34 20.09
CA TYR A 355 6.33 17.48 19.61
C TYR A 355 5.00 17.08 18.97
N ILE A 356 4.73 15.78 18.80
CA ILE A 356 3.52 15.29 18.11
C ILE A 356 2.70 14.33 18.97
N HIS A 357 1.43 14.16 18.59
CA HIS A 357 0.51 13.21 19.21
C HIS A 357 0.61 11.83 18.54
N TYR A 358 0.20 10.77 19.24
CA TYR A 358 0.26 9.39 18.76
C TYR A 358 -1.12 8.73 18.88
N SER A 359 -1.51 7.92 17.88
CA SER A 359 -2.74 7.11 17.90
C SER A 359 -2.65 5.91 18.85
N ASP A 360 -3.78 5.23 19.08
CA ASP A 360 -3.84 4.02 19.92
C ASP A 360 -2.97 2.86 19.37
N TRP A 361 -2.73 2.82 18.06
CA TRP A 361 -1.81 1.87 17.42
C TRP A 361 -0.35 2.38 17.39
N GLY A 362 -0.06 3.51 18.03
CA GLY A 362 1.27 4.06 18.21
C GLY A 362 1.81 4.85 17.02
N TRP A 363 0.95 5.33 16.12
CA TRP A 363 1.35 6.08 14.93
C TRP A 363 1.31 7.58 15.21
N GLY A 364 2.44 8.26 15.01
CA GLY A 364 2.56 9.71 15.23
C GLY A 364 1.76 10.51 14.19
N VAL A 365 0.88 11.40 14.64
CA VAL A 365 0.10 12.29 13.76
C VAL A 365 0.93 13.54 13.50
N ASP A 366 1.44 13.67 12.28
CA ASP A 366 2.29 14.78 11.85
C ASP A 366 1.87 15.27 10.46
N ALA A 367 1.02 16.29 10.39
CA ALA A 367 0.60 16.85 9.10
C ALA A 367 1.71 17.70 8.45
N ASP A 368 2.56 18.36 9.25
CA ASP A 368 3.66 19.18 8.73
C ASP A 368 4.68 18.30 7.99
N GLY A 369 4.86 17.05 8.42
CA GLY A 369 5.67 16.07 7.72
C GLY A 369 5.16 15.69 6.35
N LEU A 370 3.84 15.77 6.10
CA LEU A 370 3.28 15.58 4.77
C LEU A 370 3.71 16.72 3.85
N ARG A 371 3.59 17.97 4.32
CA ARG A 371 4.06 19.14 3.57
C ARG A 371 5.57 19.06 3.29
N TYR A 372 6.36 18.66 4.28
CA TYR A 372 7.81 18.48 4.14
C TYR A 372 8.14 17.49 3.01
N ILE A 373 7.58 16.29 3.04
CA ILE A 373 7.93 15.26 2.05
C ILE A 373 7.39 15.58 0.66
N LEU A 374 6.24 16.25 0.54
CA LEU A 374 5.71 16.72 -0.73
C LEU A 374 6.69 17.67 -1.44
N ASN A 375 7.26 18.64 -0.71
CA ASN A 375 8.28 19.54 -1.24
C ASN A 375 9.55 18.77 -1.65
N GLU A 376 10.04 17.84 -0.81
CA GLU A 376 11.22 17.03 -1.14
C GLU A 376 11.00 16.16 -2.39
N ILE A 377 9.80 15.61 -2.60
CA ILE A 377 9.47 14.83 -3.80
C ILE A 377 9.44 15.74 -5.03
N GLU A 378 8.77 16.90 -4.95
CA GLU A 378 8.69 17.88 -6.04
C GLU A 378 10.08 18.32 -6.48
N ASP A 379 10.90 18.81 -5.56
CA ASP A 379 12.25 19.31 -5.85
C ASP A 379 13.17 18.22 -6.40
N ARG A 380 12.93 16.95 -6.02
CA ARG A 380 13.77 15.84 -6.43
C ARG A 380 13.40 15.26 -7.80
N TYR A 381 12.12 15.25 -8.15
CA TYR A 381 11.62 14.50 -9.31
C TYR A 381 10.87 15.35 -10.33
N SER A 382 10.21 16.44 -9.90
CA SER A 382 9.35 17.29 -10.74
C SER A 382 8.35 16.48 -11.59
N LEU A 383 7.80 15.42 -10.99
CA LEU A 383 6.71 14.62 -11.54
C LEU A 383 5.41 15.04 -10.83
N PRO A 384 4.24 14.93 -11.49
CA PRO A 384 2.98 15.04 -10.77
C PRO A 384 2.93 14.06 -9.59
N ILE A 385 2.28 14.48 -8.51
CA ILE A 385 2.23 13.72 -7.25
C ILE A 385 0.78 13.35 -6.94
N MET A 386 0.56 12.11 -6.49
CA MET A 386 -0.68 11.72 -5.80
C MET A 386 -0.36 11.11 -4.45
N ILE A 387 -1.10 11.55 -3.43
CA ILE A 387 -1.12 10.86 -2.14
C ILE A 387 -2.16 9.77 -2.25
N VAL A 388 -1.70 8.52 -2.34
CA VAL A 388 -2.57 7.39 -2.66
C VAL A 388 -2.97 6.56 -1.45
N GLU A 389 -2.43 6.90 -0.28
CA GLU A 389 -2.91 6.47 1.03
C GLU A 389 -2.59 7.53 2.07
N ASN A 390 -3.57 7.82 2.93
CA ASN A 390 -3.43 8.62 4.13
C ASN A 390 -4.66 8.35 5.01
N GLY A 391 -4.49 8.22 6.32
CA GLY A 391 -5.63 7.90 7.17
C GLY A 391 -5.28 7.59 8.61
N LEU A 392 -6.30 7.60 9.46
CA LEU A 392 -6.21 7.29 10.88
C LEU A 392 -6.96 6.01 11.17
N GLY A 393 -6.22 4.98 11.60
CA GLY A 393 -6.81 3.81 12.24
C GLY A 393 -7.21 4.17 13.67
N ALA A 394 -8.51 4.08 13.96
CA ALA A 394 -9.09 4.38 15.26
C ALA A 394 -10.20 3.38 15.60
N TYR A 395 -10.51 3.21 16.87
CA TYR A 395 -11.73 2.51 17.29
C TYR A 395 -12.94 3.41 17.01
N ASP A 396 -14.02 2.83 16.49
CA ASP A 396 -15.30 3.51 16.35
C ASP A 396 -16.39 2.76 17.12
N VAL A 397 -17.41 3.49 17.56
CA VAL A 397 -18.62 2.94 18.19
C VAL A 397 -19.83 3.27 17.31
N LEU A 398 -20.62 2.27 16.97
CA LEU A 398 -21.88 2.44 16.26
C LEU A 398 -23.01 2.64 17.28
N GLU A 399 -23.60 3.83 17.33
CA GLU A 399 -24.71 4.20 18.21
C GLU A 399 -25.91 4.61 17.36
N ASP A 400 -27.02 3.90 17.47
CA ASP A 400 -28.25 4.15 16.72
C ASP A 400 -28.05 4.34 15.19
N GLY A 401 -27.13 3.55 14.61
CA GLY A 401 -26.81 3.58 13.19
C GLY A 401 -25.88 4.72 12.76
N HIS A 402 -25.28 5.45 13.70
CA HIS A 402 -24.36 6.55 13.46
C HIS A 402 -23.01 6.30 14.16
N VAL A 403 -21.95 6.89 13.61
CA VAL A 403 -20.62 6.87 14.20
C VAL A 403 -20.12 8.30 14.27
N HIS A 404 -19.90 8.78 15.51
CA HIS A 404 -19.34 10.09 15.77
C HIS A 404 -17.82 10.01 15.86
N ASP A 405 -17.11 10.40 14.79
CA ASP A 405 -15.66 10.24 14.65
C ASP A 405 -14.89 11.57 14.49
N PRO A 406 -15.00 12.51 15.46
CA PRO A 406 -14.35 13.82 15.37
C PRO A 406 -12.82 13.74 15.27
N TYR A 407 -12.20 12.69 15.82
CA TYR A 407 -10.77 12.43 15.71
C TYR A 407 -10.31 12.18 14.26
N ARG A 408 -11.16 11.54 13.45
CA ARG A 408 -10.86 11.27 12.03
C ARG A 408 -11.07 12.52 11.19
N ILE A 409 -12.10 13.31 11.50
CA ILE A 409 -12.29 14.63 10.91
C ILE A 409 -11.07 15.52 11.19
N GLU A 410 -10.62 15.62 12.44
CA GLU A 410 -9.46 16.44 12.80
C GLU A 410 -8.18 15.99 12.08
N TYR A 411 -7.97 14.67 11.96
CA TYR A 411 -6.87 14.12 11.16
C TYR A 411 -6.94 14.58 9.69
N PHE A 412 -8.11 14.51 9.06
CA PHE A 412 -8.27 14.99 7.69
C PHE A 412 -8.05 16.50 7.59
N LYS A 413 -8.59 17.29 8.53
CA LYS A 413 -8.42 18.75 8.55
C LYS A 413 -6.96 19.16 8.50
N CYS A 414 -6.14 18.61 9.39
CA CYS A 414 -4.74 18.99 9.47
C CYS A 414 -3.93 18.53 8.24
N HIS A 415 -4.19 17.33 7.69
CA HIS A 415 -3.47 16.85 6.50
C HIS A 415 -3.93 17.55 5.21
N ILE A 416 -5.22 17.87 5.06
CA ILE A 416 -5.73 18.65 3.92
C ILE A 416 -5.16 20.07 3.95
N LYS A 417 -5.07 20.67 5.13
CA LYS A 417 -4.37 21.94 5.30
C LYS A 417 -2.90 21.86 4.87
N ALA A 418 -2.18 20.81 5.26
CA ALA A 418 -0.80 20.61 4.83
C ALA A 418 -0.66 20.44 3.32
N MET A 419 -1.62 19.77 2.66
CA MET A 419 -1.68 19.71 1.19
C MET A 419 -1.94 21.08 0.55
N ASP A 420 -2.87 21.87 1.09
CA ASP A 420 -3.15 23.24 0.62
C ASP A 420 -1.91 24.14 0.75
N ASP A 421 -1.17 24.02 1.86
CA ASP A 421 0.07 24.75 2.07
C ASP A 421 1.21 24.26 1.14
N ALA A 422 1.32 22.96 0.86
CA ALA A 422 2.27 22.42 -0.13
C ALA A 422 1.97 22.89 -1.56
N LEU A 423 0.69 23.00 -1.93
CA LEU A 423 0.27 23.58 -3.21
C LEU A 423 0.69 25.06 -3.32
N ARG A 424 0.68 25.82 -2.22
CA ARG A 424 1.21 27.20 -2.19
C ARG A 424 2.73 27.25 -2.33
N ASP A 425 3.43 26.21 -1.88
CA ASP A 425 4.87 26.07 -2.06
C ASP A 425 5.26 25.75 -3.52
N GLY A 426 4.27 25.38 -4.36
CA GLY A 426 4.48 25.09 -5.78
C GLY A 426 4.50 23.59 -6.12
N VAL A 427 4.17 22.71 -5.18
CA VAL A 427 4.10 21.26 -5.40
C VAL A 427 3.02 20.91 -6.42
N ASN A 428 3.34 20.07 -7.40
CA ASN A 428 2.39 19.57 -8.40
C ASN A 428 1.56 18.39 -7.86
N LEU A 429 0.80 18.63 -6.80
CA LEU A 429 -0.10 17.64 -6.21
C LEU A 429 -1.42 17.61 -7.00
N ILE A 430 -1.75 16.45 -7.59
CA ILE A 430 -2.90 16.30 -8.49
C ILE A 430 -4.00 15.37 -7.95
N GLY A 431 -3.77 14.69 -6.82
CA GLY A 431 -4.79 13.84 -6.23
C GLY A 431 -4.52 13.37 -4.80
N TYR A 432 -5.61 12.99 -4.13
CA TYR A 432 -5.66 12.50 -2.76
C TYR A 432 -6.70 11.37 -2.64
N THR A 433 -6.24 10.16 -2.32
CA THR A 433 -7.11 9.00 -2.07
C THR A 433 -6.84 8.43 -0.67
N PRO A 434 -7.56 8.88 0.38
CA PRO A 434 -7.38 8.38 1.73
C PRO A 434 -7.62 6.88 1.83
N TRP A 435 -6.86 6.24 2.70
CA TRP A 435 -6.82 4.80 2.85
C TRP A 435 -8.06 4.27 3.57
N GLY A 436 -8.56 3.12 3.10
CA GLY A 436 -9.65 2.40 3.72
C GLY A 436 -10.90 3.25 3.78
N ILE A 437 -11.25 3.96 2.69
CA ILE A 437 -12.41 4.87 2.61
C ILE A 437 -13.71 4.22 3.11
N VAL A 438 -13.82 2.90 2.94
CA VAL A 438 -14.76 2.00 3.62
C VAL A 438 -13.97 1.15 4.60
N ASP A 439 -14.54 0.90 5.78
CA ASP A 439 -13.94 -0.03 6.74
C ASP A 439 -13.65 -1.38 6.09
N LEU A 440 -12.41 -1.84 6.29
CA LEU A 440 -11.85 -3.04 5.70
C LEU A 440 -10.90 -3.72 6.69
N VAL A 441 -10.50 -4.94 6.38
CA VAL A 441 -9.57 -5.71 7.22
C VAL A 441 -8.22 -5.01 7.22
N SER A 442 -7.75 -4.54 8.37
CA SER A 442 -6.46 -3.84 8.46
C SER A 442 -5.28 -4.74 8.11
N ALA A 443 -4.27 -4.19 7.44
CA ALA A 443 -3.14 -4.98 6.96
C ALA A 443 -2.27 -5.48 8.13
N SER A 444 -1.93 -4.58 9.07
CA SER A 444 -0.97 -4.85 10.14
C SER A 444 -1.44 -5.92 11.12
N THR A 445 -2.73 -5.96 11.40
CA THR A 445 -3.31 -6.77 12.49
C THR A 445 -4.45 -7.65 12.05
N GLY A 446 -5.01 -7.47 10.86
CA GLY A 446 -6.19 -8.22 10.44
C GLY A 446 -7.46 -7.81 11.20
N GLU A 447 -7.41 -6.69 11.94
CA GLU A 447 -8.55 -6.16 12.69
C GLU A 447 -9.51 -5.41 11.76
N MET A 448 -10.80 -5.65 11.93
CA MET A 448 -11.88 -4.72 11.58
C MET A 448 -12.01 -3.60 12.63
N ALA A 449 -11.67 -3.85 13.90
CA ALA A 449 -11.74 -2.84 14.97
C ALA A 449 -10.78 -1.66 14.75
N LYS A 450 -9.71 -1.84 13.96
CA LYS A 450 -8.85 -0.76 13.47
C LYS A 450 -9.49 -0.11 12.24
N ARG A 451 -10.45 0.78 12.47
CA ARG A 451 -11.28 1.37 11.42
C ARG A 451 -10.63 2.62 10.82
N TYR A 452 -10.67 2.71 9.50
CA TYR A 452 -10.13 3.84 8.73
C TYR A 452 -11.22 4.63 8.02
N GLY A 453 -12.33 3.99 7.67
CA GLY A 453 -13.26 4.53 6.69
C GLY A 453 -14.05 5.71 7.19
N VAL A 454 -14.61 6.41 6.23
CA VAL A 454 -15.73 7.33 6.45
C VAL A 454 -17.07 6.61 6.27
N ILE A 455 -17.03 5.36 5.78
CA ILE A 455 -18.15 4.43 5.70
C ILE A 455 -17.85 3.26 6.65
N TYR A 456 -18.69 3.11 7.67
CA TYR A 456 -18.62 2.02 8.65
C TYR A 456 -19.18 0.73 8.04
N VAL A 457 -18.53 -0.40 8.32
CA VAL A 457 -19.05 -1.74 8.00
C VAL A 457 -19.34 -2.48 9.29
N ASP A 458 -20.59 -2.95 9.45
CA ASP A 458 -21.02 -3.78 10.58
C ASP A 458 -20.46 -5.19 10.47
N LEU A 459 -19.21 -5.32 10.93
CA LEU A 459 -18.41 -6.53 11.02
C LEU A 459 -17.38 -6.35 12.16
N ASP A 460 -17.25 -7.34 13.04
CA ASP A 460 -16.27 -7.38 14.11
C ASP A 460 -15.04 -8.25 13.77
N ASP A 461 -14.08 -8.32 14.71
CA ASP A 461 -12.83 -9.10 14.55
C ASP A 461 -13.04 -10.62 14.62
N GLU A 462 -14.23 -11.10 14.98
CA GLU A 462 -14.61 -12.52 14.95
C GLU A 462 -15.41 -12.88 13.68
N GLY A 463 -15.56 -11.94 12.76
CA GLY A 463 -16.31 -12.12 11.51
C GLY A 463 -17.82 -12.11 11.70
N LYS A 464 -18.34 -11.57 12.82
CA LYS A 464 -19.77 -11.44 13.10
C LYS A 464 -20.25 -10.04 12.75
N GLY A 465 -21.41 -9.94 12.12
CA GLY A 465 -22.03 -8.67 11.74
C GLY A 465 -22.95 -8.81 10.53
N THR A 466 -23.69 -7.75 10.21
CA THR A 466 -24.64 -7.76 9.08
C THR A 466 -24.02 -7.34 7.75
N PHE A 467 -22.75 -6.90 7.75
CA PHE A 467 -22.06 -6.27 6.62
C PHE A 467 -22.72 -4.98 6.11
N LYS A 468 -23.71 -4.44 6.84
CA LYS A 468 -24.38 -3.20 6.44
C LYS A 468 -23.42 -2.01 6.53
N ARG A 469 -23.54 -1.10 5.56
CA ARG A 469 -22.78 0.15 5.51
C ARG A 469 -23.54 1.26 6.22
N TYR A 470 -22.82 2.07 7.00
CA TYR A 470 -23.33 3.27 7.65
C TYR A 470 -22.38 4.44 7.39
N LYS A 471 -22.93 5.63 7.13
CA LYS A 471 -22.12 6.84 6.99
C LYS A 471 -21.69 7.31 8.38
N LYS A 472 -20.39 7.58 8.54
CA LYS A 472 -19.86 8.23 9.74
C LYS A 472 -20.00 9.75 9.59
N ASP A 473 -19.82 10.52 10.66
CA ASP A 473 -19.81 11.99 10.56
C ASP A 473 -18.72 12.49 9.58
N SER A 474 -17.59 11.78 9.53
CA SER A 474 -16.51 12.06 8.57
C SER A 474 -16.91 11.88 7.09
N PHE A 475 -17.99 11.15 6.78
CA PHE A 475 -18.52 11.04 5.41
C PHE A 475 -18.97 12.41 4.90
N GLU A 476 -19.82 13.09 5.68
CA GLU A 476 -20.38 14.39 5.31
C GLU A 476 -19.30 15.48 5.29
N TYR A 477 -18.36 15.42 6.25
CA TYR A 477 -17.20 16.30 6.26
C TYR A 477 -16.36 16.14 4.97
N TYR A 478 -15.96 14.92 4.61
CA TYR A 478 -15.13 14.71 3.43
C TYR A 478 -15.91 15.00 2.14
N ALA A 479 -17.21 14.68 2.07
CA ALA A 479 -18.07 15.08 0.96
C ALA A 479 -18.13 16.62 0.78
N ASN A 480 -18.12 17.40 1.87
CA ASN A 480 -18.04 18.86 1.81
C ASN A 480 -16.70 19.34 1.25
N VAL A 481 -15.59 18.74 1.70
CA VAL A 481 -14.24 19.03 1.16
C VAL A 481 -14.23 18.81 -0.35
N ILE A 482 -14.73 17.67 -0.83
CA ILE A 482 -14.74 17.33 -2.25
C ILE A 482 -15.61 18.31 -3.05
N ARG A 483 -16.85 18.53 -2.61
CA ARG A 483 -17.82 19.41 -3.30
C ARG A 483 -17.35 20.86 -3.38
N THR A 484 -16.57 21.31 -2.39
CA THR A 484 -15.98 22.65 -2.37
C THR A 484 -14.59 22.70 -2.99
N ASN A 485 -14.05 21.57 -3.46
CA ASN A 485 -12.69 21.39 -3.95
C ASN A 485 -11.64 21.93 -2.96
N GLY A 486 -11.74 21.52 -1.70
CA GLY A 486 -10.83 21.91 -0.62
C GLY A 486 -10.92 23.39 -0.23
N LYS A 487 -12.03 24.10 -0.53
CA LYS A 487 -12.23 25.49 -0.07
C LYS A 487 -12.79 25.55 1.35
N GLU A 488 -13.54 24.54 1.75
CA GLU A 488 -14.13 24.42 3.09
C GLU A 488 -13.66 23.11 3.74
N TYR A 489 -12.45 23.16 4.29
CA TYR A 489 -11.89 22.08 5.13
C TYR A 489 -11.80 22.47 6.62
N GLU A 490 -11.93 23.75 6.97
CA GLU A 490 -11.82 24.22 8.36
C GLU A 490 -13.10 24.03 9.18
#